data_AF-A0A5J4TAE0-F1
#
_entry.id   AF-A0A5J4TAE0-F1
#
_cell.length_a   1.000
_cell.length_b   1.000
_cell.length_c   1.000
_cell.angle_alpha   90.00
_cell.angle_beta   90.00
_cell.angle_gamma   90.00
#
_symmetry.space_group_name_H-M   'P 1'
#
loop_
_entity.id
_entity.type
_entity.pdbx_description
1 polymer ?
#
loop_
_entity_poly.entity_id
_entity_poly.type
_entity_poly.pdbx_seq_one_letter_code
_entity_poly.pdbx_strand_id
1 'polypeptide(L)'
;LRTTELLQALALIDTISRLNLEQQPFELTKENVFLVLLVCVMIAHKSNCDRPFSNGWWSRKFGATLPTINESEVFILKLLNFNTLVPLSIYQAYQMTIFLVEPFMLQQVENVNKCECENKTKQESNPDPEQLQLN
;
A
#
# COMPACT_ATOMS: atom_id res chain seq x y z
N LEU A 1 3.91 3.11 15.78
CA LEU A 1 2.95 2.73 14.74
C LEU A 1 3.09 1.23 14.55
N ARG A 2 2.05 0.46 14.87
CA ARG A 2 2.07 -1.01 14.81
C ARG A 2 1.57 -1.47 13.44
N THR A 3 2.02 -2.62 12.97
CA THR A 3 1.57 -3.21 11.69
C THR A 3 0.04 -3.35 11.64
N THR A 4 -0.59 -3.64 12.78
CA THR A 4 -2.05 -3.74 12.92
C THR A 4 -2.78 -2.46 12.50
N GLU A 5 -2.24 -1.28 12.84
CA GLU A 5 -2.83 0.02 12.53
C GLU A 5 -2.75 0.31 11.03
N LEU A 6 -1.63 -0.08 10.40
CA LEU A 6 -1.46 0.09 8.96
C LEU A 6 -2.39 -0.82 8.17
N LEU A 7 -2.51 -2.10 8.56
CA LEU A 7 -3.44 -3.04 7.93
C LEU A 7 -4.89 -2.57 8.07
N GLN A 8 -5.28 -2.10 9.25
CA GLN A 8 -6.61 -1.54 9.46
C GLN A 8 -6.83 -0.28 8.62
N ALA A 9 -5.85 0.62 8.54
CA ALA A 9 -5.97 1.82 7.72
C ALA A 9 -6.21 1.49 6.24
N LEU A 10 -5.50 0.50 5.69
CA LEU A 10 -5.72 0.03 4.31
C LEU A 10 -7.12 -0.55 4.12
N ALA A 11 -7.59 -1.36 5.06
CA ALA A 11 -8.95 -1.90 5.03
C ALA A 11 -10.02 -0.80 5.13
N LEU A 12 -9.78 0.28 5.88
CA LEU A 12 -10.67 1.43 5.96
C LEU A 12 -10.74 2.19 4.63
N ILE A 13 -9.60 2.44 3.98
CA ILE A 13 -9.54 3.11 2.66
C ILE A 13 -10.36 2.33 1.63
N ASP A 14 -10.15 1.02 1.55
CA ASP A 14 -10.88 0.15 0.65
C ASP A 14 -12.38 0.07 0.96
N THR A 15 -12.75 0.13 2.24
CA THR A 15 -14.15 0.23 2.65
C THR A 15 -14.77 1.55 2.20
N ILE A 16 -14.07 2.67 2.33
CA ILE A 16 -14.52 3.98 1.83
C ILE A 16 -14.75 3.92 0.31
N SER A 17 -13.80 3.37 -0.43
CA SER A 17 -13.91 3.23 -1.88
C SER A 17 -15.12 2.40 -2.29
N ARG A 18 -15.46 1.34 -1.56
CA ARG A 18 -16.67 0.54 -1.83
C ARG A 18 -17.97 1.24 -1.43
N LEU A 19 -18.02 1.88 -0.27
CA LEU A 19 -19.25 2.47 0.27
C LEU A 19 -19.73 3.68 -0.53
N ASN A 20 -18.83 4.40 -1.18
CA ASN A 20 -19.13 5.68 -1.82
C ASN A 20 -19.25 5.59 -3.35
N LEU A 21 -19.38 4.38 -3.92
CA LEU A 21 -19.49 4.17 -5.37
C LEU A 21 -20.69 4.89 -6.02
N GLU A 22 -21.83 4.95 -5.33
CA GLU A 22 -23.09 5.40 -5.94
C GLU A 22 -23.42 6.88 -5.70
N GLN A 23 -23.02 7.46 -4.56
CA GLN A 23 -23.41 8.82 -4.18
C GLN A 23 -22.37 9.88 -4.58
N GLN A 24 -21.09 9.58 -4.33
CA GLN A 24 -19.97 10.43 -4.74
C GLN A 24 -18.70 9.57 -4.70
N PRO A 25 -18.19 9.09 -5.85
CA PRO A 25 -17.06 8.19 -5.88
C PRO A 25 -15.85 8.84 -5.20
N PHE A 26 -15.43 8.25 -4.09
CA PHE A 26 -14.19 8.63 -3.44
C PHE A 26 -13.03 8.08 -4.27
N GLU A 27 -12.32 8.96 -4.97
CA GLU A 27 -11.14 8.61 -5.76
C GLU A 27 -9.85 8.92 -5.00
N LEU A 28 -9.02 7.90 -4.84
CA LEU A 28 -7.68 8.04 -4.28
C LEU A 28 -6.72 8.49 -5.40
N THR A 29 -6.23 9.72 -5.30
CA THR A 29 -5.33 10.34 -6.28
C THR A 29 -3.94 10.59 -5.66
N LYS A 30 -2.94 10.86 -6.51
CA LYS A 30 -1.60 11.23 -6.05
C LYS A 30 -1.57 12.48 -5.16
N GLU A 31 -2.58 13.34 -5.30
CA GLU A 31 -2.69 14.61 -4.56
C GLU A 31 -3.30 14.41 -3.16
N ASN A 32 -4.18 13.42 -2.98
CA ASN A 32 -4.89 13.21 -1.72
C ASN A 32 -4.40 11.98 -0.92
N VAL A 33 -3.68 11.04 -1.56
CA VAL A 33 -3.30 9.75 -0.97
C VAL A 33 -2.55 9.89 0.35
N PHE A 34 -1.66 10.87 0.46
CA PHE A 34 -0.90 11.13 1.68
C PHE A 34 -1.83 11.44 2.85
N LEU A 35 -2.75 12.40 2.67
CA LEU A 35 -3.63 12.87 3.73
C LEU A 35 -4.66 11.81 4.11
N VAL A 36 -5.22 11.11 3.12
CA VAL A 36 -6.16 10.01 3.33
C VAL A 36 -5.52 8.90 4.14
N LEU A 37 -4.33 8.45 3.74
CA LEU A 37 -3.60 7.39 4.43
C LEU A 37 -3.24 7.81 5.86
N LEU A 38 -2.73 9.02 6.03
CA LEU A 38 -2.39 9.58 7.35
C LEU A 38 -3.60 9.58 8.29
N VAL A 39 -4.74 10.04 7.81
CA VAL A 39 -5.98 10.12 8.61
C VAL A 39 -6.52 8.73 8.93
N CYS A 40 -6.51 7.79 7.97
CA CYS A 40 -6.95 6.42 8.23
C CYS A 40 -6.06 5.72 9.27
N VAL A 41 -4.74 5.95 9.22
CA VAL A 41 -3.79 5.48 10.24
C VAL A 41 -4.07 6.12 11.60
N MET A 42 -4.34 7.42 11.64
CA MET A 42 -4.69 8.13 12.87
C MET A 42 -5.96 7.55 13.50
N ILE A 43 -7.01 7.31 12.70
CA ILE A 43 -8.27 6.71 13.15
C ILE A 43 -8.05 5.27 13.65
N ALA A 44 -7.28 4.45 12.92
CA ALA A 44 -6.95 3.10 13.33
C ALA A 44 -6.16 3.08 14.66
N HIS A 45 -5.19 3.98 14.81
CA HIS A 45 -4.45 4.14 16.06
C HIS A 45 -5.36 4.53 17.22
N LYS A 46 -6.25 5.52 17.01
CA LYS A 46 -7.24 5.95 18.00
C LYS A 46 -8.22 4.85 18.39
N SER A 47 -8.55 3.97 17.47
CA SER A 47 -9.48 2.85 17.71
C SER A 47 -8.83 1.70 18.47
N ASN A 48 -7.51 1.51 18.34
CA ASN A 48 -6.80 0.34 18.86
C ASN A 48 -5.97 0.57 20.13
N CYS A 49 -5.68 1.83 20.47
CA CYS A 49 -4.78 2.15 21.57
C CYS A 49 -5.56 2.75 22.74
N ASP A 50 -5.32 2.22 23.96
CA ASP A 50 -5.88 2.76 25.20
C ASP A 50 -5.44 4.21 25.49
N ARG A 51 -4.28 4.60 24.93
CA ARG A 51 -3.69 5.93 25.06
C ARG A 51 -3.34 6.49 23.68
N PRO A 52 -4.32 7.02 22.94
CA PRO A 52 -4.08 7.49 21.59
C PRO A 52 -3.39 8.85 21.55
N PHE A 53 -2.57 9.08 20.51
CA PHE A 53 -1.98 10.39 20.28
C PHE A 53 -3.02 11.42 19.84
N SER A 54 -2.85 12.67 20.28
CA SER A 54 -3.72 13.79 19.90
C SER A 54 -3.46 14.27 18.46
N ASN A 55 -4.45 14.93 17.86
CA ASN A 55 -4.31 15.51 16.50
C ASN A 55 -3.16 16.51 16.42
N GLY A 56 -2.88 17.24 17.50
CA GLY A 56 -1.73 18.13 17.59
C GLY A 56 -0.38 17.40 17.57
N TRP A 57 -0.32 16.16 18.04
CA TRP A 57 0.87 15.32 17.88
C TRP A 57 1.04 14.88 16.43
N TRP A 58 -0.02 14.38 15.79
CA TRP A 58 -0.01 13.97 14.38
C TRP A 58 0.34 15.13 13.44
N SER A 59 -0.24 16.31 13.67
CA SER A 59 0.06 17.55 12.93
C SER A 59 1.54 17.88 12.95
N ARG A 60 2.14 17.93 14.15
CA ARG A 60 3.58 18.22 14.30
C ARG A 60 4.46 17.14 13.71
N LYS A 61 4.06 15.87 13.79
CA LYS A 61 4.88 14.74 13.34
C LYS A 61 4.93 14.61 11.83
N PHE A 62 3.83 14.90 11.14
CA PHE A 62 3.69 14.68 9.69
C PHE A 62 3.62 15.96 8.86
N GLY A 63 3.71 17.14 9.49
CA GLY A 63 3.78 18.43 8.79
C GLY A 63 2.46 18.91 8.19
N ALA A 64 1.33 18.27 8.51
CA ALA A 64 0.00 18.73 8.13
C ALA A 64 -0.55 19.72 9.16
N THR A 65 -1.31 20.72 8.71
CA THR A 65 -1.87 21.72 9.64
C THR A 65 -2.93 21.08 10.54
N LEU A 66 -3.04 21.54 11.79
CA LEU A 66 -4.02 21.02 12.74
C LEU A 66 -5.47 21.17 12.24
N PRO A 67 -5.89 22.32 11.65
CA PRO A 67 -7.22 22.43 11.05
C PRO A 67 -7.45 21.39 9.95
N THR A 68 -6.49 21.22 9.03
CA THR A 68 -6.59 20.22 7.95
C THR A 68 -6.76 18.80 8.50
N ILE A 69 -5.99 18.41 9.53
CA ILE A 69 -6.13 17.08 10.14
C ILE A 69 -7.50 16.91 10.78
N ASN A 70 -7.98 17.91 11.52
CA ASN A 70 -9.28 17.83 12.20
C ASN A 70 -10.43 17.71 11.19
N GLU A 71 -10.43 18.55 10.15
CA GLU A 71 -11.45 18.52 9.10
C GLU A 71 -11.41 17.21 8.32
N SER A 72 -10.21 16.74 7.97
CA SER A 72 -10.01 15.50 7.23
C SER A 72 -10.42 14.28 8.06
N GLU A 73 -10.16 14.28 9.37
CA GLU A 73 -10.64 13.23 10.27
C GLU A 73 -12.15 13.12 10.25
N VAL A 74 -12.86 14.24 10.45
CA VAL A 74 -14.32 14.25 10.42
C VAL A 74 -14.86 13.85 9.04
N PHE A 75 -14.20 14.29 7.97
CA PHE A 75 -14.57 13.93 6.60
C PHE A 75 -14.45 12.41 6.35
N ILE A 76 -13.31 11.81 6.69
CA ILE A 76 -13.09 10.36 6.55
C ILE A 76 -14.06 9.56 7.45
N LEU A 77 -14.31 10.01 8.68
CA LEU A 77 -15.29 9.37 9.55
C LEU A 77 -16.71 9.41 8.96
N LYS A 78 -17.10 10.51 8.31
CA LYS A 78 -18.38 10.59 7.59
C LYS A 78 -18.45 9.60 6.43
N LEU A 79 -17.39 9.48 5.63
CA LEU A 79 -17.33 8.51 4.53
C LEU A 79 -17.43 7.05 5.02
N LEU A 80 -16.99 6.79 6.24
CA LEU A 80 -17.12 5.49 6.92
C LEU A 80 -18.45 5.29 7.64
N ASN A 81 -19.38 6.26 7.60
CA ASN A 81 -20.58 6.30 8.44
C ASN A 81 -20.26 6.09 9.94
N PHE A 82 -19.13 6.64 10.39
CA PHE A 82 -18.57 6.48 11.74
C PHE A 82 -18.28 5.04 12.16
N ASN A 83 -18.29 4.08 11.23
CA ASN A 83 -17.93 2.70 11.49
C ASN A 83 -16.45 2.46 11.19
N THR A 84 -15.62 2.47 12.24
CA THR A 84 -14.17 2.23 12.14
C THR A 84 -13.79 0.77 12.42
N LEU A 85 -14.78 -0.09 12.67
CA LEU A 85 -14.57 -1.50 12.99
C LEU A 85 -14.27 -2.27 11.71
N VAL A 86 -13.10 -2.87 11.67
CA VAL A 86 -12.70 -3.80 10.59
C VAL A 86 -12.93 -5.22 11.09
N PRO A 87 -13.82 -6.01 10.44
CA PRO A 87 -14.03 -7.39 10.82
C PRO A 87 -12.74 -8.22 10.74
N LEU A 88 -12.59 -9.21 11.62
CA LEU A 88 -11.40 -10.06 11.67
C LEU A 88 -11.10 -10.74 10.33
N SER A 89 -12.14 -11.16 9.60
CA SER A 89 -11.99 -11.78 8.27
C SER A 89 -11.34 -10.83 7.25
N ILE A 90 -11.73 -9.55 7.25
CA ILE A 90 -11.14 -8.52 6.38
C ILE A 90 -9.70 -8.24 6.82
N TYR A 91 -9.47 -8.08 8.12
CA TYR A 91 -8.11 -7.89 8.64
C TYR A 91 -7.17 -9.03 8.24
N GLN A 92 -7.61 -10.28 8.38
CA GLN A 92 -6.86 -11.48 7.99
C GLN A 92 -6.60 -11.52 6.48
N ALA A 93 -7.58 -11.13 5.65
CA ALA A 93 -7.39 -11.04 4.21
C ALA A 93 -6.26 -10.05 3.86
N TYR A 94 -6.29 -8.84 4.44
CA TYR A 94 -5.23 -7.84 4.24
C TYR A 94 -3.87 -8.31 4.74
N GLN A 95 -3.82 -8.95 5.91
CA GLN A 95 -2.61 -9.54 6.43
C GLN A 95 -2.05 -10.59 5.46
N MET A 96 -2.87 -11.54 5.03
CA MET A 96 -2.45 -12.60 4.11
C MET A 96 -2.01 -12.02 2.76
N THR A 97 -2.75 -11.08 2.18
CA THR A 97 -2.36 -10.45 0.91
C THR A 97 -1.02 -9.74 1.02
N ILE A 98 -0.77 -8.98 2.08
CA ILE A 98 0.49 -8.23 2.19
C ILE A 98 1.68 -9.15 2.50
N PHE A 99 1.50 -10.16 3.36
CA PHE A 99 2.58 -11.06 3.76
C PHE A 99 2.83 -12.22 2.78
N LEU A 100 1.81 -12.70 2.04
CA LEU A 100 1.98 -13.77 1.04
C LEU A 100 2.45 -13.25 -0.33
N VAL A 101 2.32 -11.94 -0.59
CA VAL A 101 2.93 -11.33 -1.78
C VAL A 101 4.46 -11.30 -1.67
N GLU A 102 5.03 -11.32 -0.46
CA GLU A 102 6.48 -11.29 -0.23
C GLU A 102 7.23 -12.50 -0.86
N PRO A 103 6.85 -13.77 -0.61
CA PRO A 103 7.49 -14.91 -1.27
C PRO A 103 7.18 -15.01 -2.79
N PHE A 104 6.00 -14.56 -3.24
CA PHE A 104 5.64 -14.62 -4.66
C PHE A 104 6.41 -13.59 -5.51
N MET A 105 6.64 -12.39 -4.98
CA MET A 105 7.42 -11.35 -5.67
C MET A 105 8.91 -11.69 -5.75
N LEU A 106 9.48 -12.30 -4.72
CA LEU A 106 10.88 -12.75 -4.74
C LEU A 106 11.12 -13.85 -5.79
N GLN A 107 10.18 -14.79 -5.95
CA GLN A 107 10.24 -15.81 -7.00
C GLN A 107 10.22 -15.21 -8.42
N GLN A 108 9.48 -14.12 -8.65
CA GLN A 108 9.46 -13.49 -9.97
C GLN A 108 10.77 -12.76 -10.30
N VAL A 109 11.37 -12.08 -9.32
CA VAL A 109 12.67 -11.41 -9.51
C VAL A 109 13.80 -12.43 -9.75
N GLU A 110 13.81 -13.56 -9.05
CA GLU A 110 14.76 -14.64 -9.32
C GLU A 110 14.57 -15.25 -10.72
N ASN A 111 13.33 -15.45 -11.17
CA ASN A 111 13.06 -15.98 -12.51
C ASN A 111 13.43 -14.99 -13.62
N VAL A 112 13.22 -13.69 -13.44
CA VAL A 112 13.66 -12.65 -14.39
C VAL A 112 15.18 -12.60 -14.49
N ASN A 113 15.89 -12.60 -13.35
CA ASN A 113 17.35 -12.62 -13.33
C ASN A 113 17.93 -13.91 -13.96
N LYS A 114 17.27 -15.06 -13.77
CA LYS A 114 17.64 -16.32 -14.41
C LYS A 114 17.47 -16.27 -15.93
N CYS A 115 16.38 -15.70 -16.42
CA CYS A 115 16.17 -15.49 -17.85
C CYS A 115 17.20 -14.54 -18.48
N GLU A 116 17.66 -13.51 -17.77
CA GLU A 116 18.73 -12.61 -18.24
C GLU A 116 20.10 -13.30 -18.29
N CYS A 117 20.43 -14.14 -17.31
CA CYS A 117 21.66 -14.92 -17.31
C CYS A 117 21.69 -15.96 -18.45
N GLU A 118 20.58 -16.68 -18.69
CA GLU A 118 20.50 -17.67 -19.78
C GLU A 118 20.60 -17.06 -21.18
N ASN A 119 20.13 -15.82 -21.36
CA ASN A 119 20.26 -15.09 -22.62
C ASN A 119 21.68 -14.58 -22.88
N LYS A 120 22.45 -14.23 -21.83
CA LYS A 120 23.87 -13.89 -21.96
C LYS A 120 24.72 -15.11 -22.35
N THR A 121 24.44 -16.28 -21.77
CA THR A 121 25.19 -17.51 -22.09
C THR A 121 24.95 -18.02 -23.52
N LYS A 122 23.78 -17.74 -24.12
CA LYS A 122 23.48 -18.12 -25.51
C LYS A 122 24.09 -17.18 -26.57
N GLN A 123 24.46 -15.94 -26.21
CA GLN A 123 25.13 -15.01 -27.12
C GLN A 123 26.64 -15.24 -27.22
N GLU A 124 27.27 -15.88 -26.22
CA GLU A 124 28.72 -16.19 -26.23
C GLU A 124 29.07 -17.56 -26.82
N SER A 125 28.09 -18.38 -27.23
CA SER A 125 28.34 -19.75 -27.71
C SER A 125 28.03 -19.97 -29.19
N ASN A 126 28.14 -18.94 -30.04
CA ASN A 126 28.04 -19.09 -31.49
C ASN A 126 29.41 -18.76 -32.13
N PRO A 127 30.26 -19.76 -32.44
CA PRO A 127 31.51 -19.50 -33.15
C PRO A 127 31.22 -19.16 -34.63
N ASP A 128 31.84 -18.10 -35.12
CA ASP A 128 31.81 -17.64 -36.52
C ASP A 128 32.17 -18.78 -37.50
N PRO A 129 31.29 -19.11 -38.47
CA PRO A 129 31.65 -19.98 -39.58
C PRO A 129 32.03 -19.13 -40.80
N GLU A 130 33.24 -18.56 -40.83
CA GLU A 130 33.86 -18.12 -42.09
C GLU A 130 35.39 -18.01 -41.98
N GLN A 131 36.06 -19.17 -41.86
CA GLN A 131 37.41 -19.32 -42.40
C GLN A 131 37.38 -20.34 -43.54
N LEU A 132 37.09 -19.85 -44.74
CA LEU A 132 37.40 -20.50 -46.01
C LEU A 132 37.48 -19.40 -47.09
N GLN A 133 38.67 -18.84 -47.30
CA GLN A 133 39.38 -18.91 -48.59
C GLN A 133 40.64 -18.02 -48.67
N LEU A 134 41.68 -18.61 -49.31
CA LEU A 134 42.90 -18.06 -49.91
C LEU A 134 44.12 -17.71 -49.02
N ASN A 135 45.04 -18.67 -48.89
CA ASN A 135 46.26 -18.74 -49.73
C ASN A 135 46.80 -20.17 -49.78
#